data_AF-A0A370S1G4-F1
#
_entry.id   AF-A0A370S1G4-F1
#
_cell.length_a   1.000
_cell.length_b   1.000
_cell.length_c   1.000
_cell.angle_alpha   90.00
_cell.angle_beta   90.00
_cell.angle_gamma   90.00
#
_symmetry.space_group_name_H-M   'P 1'
#
loop_
_entity.id
_entity.type
_entity.pdbx_description
1 polymer ?
#
loop_
_entity_poly.entity_id
_entity_poly.type
_entity_poly.pdbx_seq_one_letter_code
_entity_poly.pdbx_strand_id
1 'polypeptide(L)'
;MSTEIIMPEQRRQVVAPISNETNIMAVISRAAADPSCDIDKLERLMAMHERMQARDAEAEFNAAMAAMQSDIPSIAERGAIVVNGQKRSDYATFEDINDVIKPIMQTHGFAITFKVENVAAGLSVTGILMHRAGHRESTTMLLPLDTSGSKNAVQAVGSSTSYGKRYVMSALLNLTTRGEDDDGHAAVPTATVTTIQAKQIQALLDKCSAKAQGAFAGLYGTTADVSKADFDKVLGQLTKSAEKAEADNADHQ
;
A
#
# COMPACT_ATOMS: atom_id res chain seq x y z
N MET A 1 -33.80 59.19 11.36
CA MET A 1 -32.34 59.38 11.52
C MET A 1 -31.96 58.67 12.81
N SER A 2 -31.66 57.38 12.73
CA SER A 2 -31.34 56.56 13.90
C SER A 2 -30.00 55.88 13.62
N THR A 3 -28.95 56.38 14.25
CA THR A 3 -27.57 55.94 14.07
C THR A 3 -27.36 54.63 14.82
N GLU A 4 -27.07 53.53 14.12
CA GLU A 4 -26.63 52.28 14.74
C GLU A 4 -25.19 52.43 15.24
N ILE A 5 -25.01 52.19 16.54
CA ILE A 5 -23.72 52.14 17.21
C ILE A 5 -23.16 50.72 17.02
N ILE A 6 -22.13 50.58 16.19
CA ILE A 6 -21.39 49.33 15.99
C ILE A 6 -20.42 49.17 17.17
N MET A 7 -20.64 48.14 18.01
CA MET A 7 -19.69 47.73 19.04
C MET A 7 -18.55 46.90 18.44
N PRO A 8 -17.30 47.03 18.91
CA PRO A 8 -16.19 46.27 18.36
C PRO A 8 -16.21 44.82 18.85
N GLU A 9 -16.15 43.90 17.89
CA GLU A 9 -16.01 42.45 18.12
C GLU A 9 -14.76 42.15 18.94
N GLN A 10 -14.93 41.56 20.12
CA GLN A 10 -13.84 40.99 20.90
C GLN A 10 -13.22 39.83 20.11
N ARG A 11 -12.02 40.05 19.57
CA ARG A 11 -11.15 38.98 19.07
C ARG A 11 -10.92 37.97 20.19
N ARG A 12 -11.62 36.82 20.10
CA ARG A 12 -11.29 35.61 20.85
C ARG A 12 -9.86 35.21 20.48
N GLN A 13 -8.91 35.46 21.38
CA GLN A 13 -7.59 34.83 21.30
C GLN A 13 -7.77 33.33 21.51
N VAL A 14 -7.54 32.56 20.45
CA VAL A 14 -7.46 31.10 20.52
C VAL A 14 -6.12 30.79 21.21
N VAL A 15 -6.18 30.44 22.49
CA VAL A 15 -5.01 29.93 23.22
C VAL A 15 -4.74 28.54 22.65
N ALA A 16 -3.64 28.39 21.91
CA ALA A 16 -3.19 27.08 21.45
C ALA A 16 -2.91 26.18 22.68
N PRO A 17 -3.34 24.91 22.68
CA PRO A 17 -3.05 24.01 23.78
C PRO A 17 -1.54 23.81 23.88
N ILE A 18 -0.99 24.10 25.06
CA ILE A 18 0.42 23.86 25.37
C ILE A 18 0.62 22.35 25.38
N SER A 19 1.50 21.84 24.51
CA SER A 19 1.83 20.41 24.42
C SER A 19 2.55 19.94 25.70
N ASN A 20 2.06 18.84 26.29
CA ASN A 20 2.62 18.26 27.52
C ASN A 20 4.10 17.82 27.35
N GLU A 21 4.52 17.45 26.14
CA GLU A 21 5.90 17.06 25.84
C GLU A 21 6.93 18.17 26.11
N THR A 22 6.59 19.42 25.79
CA THR A 22 7.48 20.56 26.01
C THR A 22 7.72 20.80 27.51
N ASN A 23 6.75 20.45 28.35
CA ASN A 23 6.84 20.65 29.80
C ASN A 23 7.74 19.59 30.45
N ILE A 24 7.66 18.32 30.04
CA ILE A 24 8.47 17.26 30.66
C ILE A 24 9.96 17.35 30.28
N MET A 25 10.28 17.70 29.04
CA MET A 25 11.68 17.89 28.63
C MET A 25 12.32 19.11 29.32
N ALA A 26 11.53 20.16 29.59
CA ALA A 26 11.97 21.29 30.40
C ALA A 26 12.24 20.88 31.87
N VAL A 27 11.43 19.99 32.43
CA VAL A 27 11.66 19.43 33.78
C VAL A 27 12.92 18.57 33.81
N ILE A 28 13.13 17.70 32.81
CA ILE A 28 14.32 16.84 32.72
C ILE A 28 15.59 17.68 32.56
N SER A 29 15.61 18.64 31.64
CA SER A 29 16.78 19.52 31.43
C SER A 29 17.11 20.35 32.67
N ARG A 30 16.10 20.86 33.39
CA ARG A 30 16.30 21.57 34.66
C ARG A 30 16.85 20.65 35.75
N ALA A 31 16.36 19.43 35.85
CA ALA A 31 16.86 18.44 36.81
C ALA A 31 18.32 18.06 36.49
N ALA A 32 18.66 17.83 35.22
CA ALA A 32 20.01 17.46 34.79
C ALA A 32 21.05 18.58 34.96
N ALA A 33 20.61 19.85 34.95
CA ALA A 33 21.48 21.00 35.18
C ALA A 33 21.78 21.26 36.68
N ASP A 34 21.08 20.59 37.59
CA ASP A 34 21.31 20.69 39.03
C ASP A 34 22.38 19.68 39.47
N PRO A 35 23.56 20.13 39.95
CA PRO A 35 24.62 19.22 40.41
C PRO A 35 24.23 18.35 41.61
N SER A 36 23.16 18.71 42.32
CA SER A 36 22.61 17.92 43.43
C SER A 36 21.59 16.87 42.98
N CYS A 37 21.32 16.80 41.68
CA CYS A 37 20.35 15.85 41.15
C CYS A 37 20.85 14.41 41.28
N ASP A 38 20.00 13.59 41.85
CA ASP A 38 20.21 12.16 41.97
C ASP A 38 20.03 11.48 40.60
N ILE A 39 21.08 10.80 40.13
CA ILE A 39 21.10 10.11 38.83
C ILE A 39 19.94 9.12 38.73
N ASP A 40 19.57 8.45 39.82
CA ASP A 40 18.46 7.49 39.85
C ASP A 40 17.11 8.17 39.57
N LYS A 41 16.95 9.45 39.95
CA LYS A 41 15.74 10.22 39.65
C LYS A 41 15.71 10.67 38.20
N LEU A 42 16.87 11.04 37.62
CA LEU A 42 16.98 11.38 36.21
C LEU A 42 16.63 10.18 35.32
N GLU A 43 17.15 9.00 35.64
CA GLU A 43 16.82 7.77 34.92
C GLU A 43 15.32 7.47 34.97
N ARG A 44 14.69 7.62 36.15
CA ARG A 44 13.22 7.45 36.29
C ARG A 44 12.41 8.47 35.48
N LEU A 45 12.87 9.72 35.41
CA LEU A 45 12.21 10.75 34.61
C LEU A 45 12.38 10.49 33.11
N MET A 46 13.55 10.03 32.67
CA MET A 46 13.78 9.61 31.29
C MET A 46 12.89 8.41 30.91
N ALA A 47 12.85 7.37 31.76
CA ALA A 47 11.97 6.22 31.55
C ALA A 47 10.47 6.59 31.56
N MET A 48 10.09 7.63 32.32
CA MET A 48 8.73 8.20 32.24
C MET A 48 8.48 8.87 30.89
N HIS A 49 9.44 9.67 30.41
CA HIS A 49 9.35 10.35 29.12
C HIS A 49 9.28 9.36 27.94
N GLU A 50 10.13 8.33 27.92
CA GLU A 50 10.09 7.27 26.91
C GLU A 50 8.73 6.56 26.88
N ARG A 51 8.14 6.26 28.04
CA ARG A 51 6.80 5.67 28.13
C ARG A 51 5.70 6.61 27.65
N MET A 52 5.84 7.91 27.86
CA MET A 52 4.90 8.90 27.33
C MET A 52 4.99 8.96 25.81
N GLN A 53 6.20 9.08 25.25
CA GLN A 53 6.43 9.07 23.81
C GLN A 53 5.92 7.79 23.15
N ALA A 54 6.13 6.63 23.76
CA ALA A 54 5.62 5.36 23.26
C ALA A 54 4.07 5.34 23.21
N ARG A 55 3.40 5.86 24.24
CA ARG A 55 1.94 5.97 24.27
C ARG A 55 1.40 6.95 23.23
N ASP A 56 2.08 8.07 23.04
CA ASP A 56 1.70 9.06 22.04
C ASP A 56 1.89 8.48 20.62
N ALA A 57 2.98 7.75 20.38
CA ALA A 57 3.21 7.03 19.12
C ALA A 57 2.18 5.93 18.86
N GLU A 58 1.79 5.17 19.88
CA GLU A 58 0.72 4.16 19.82
C GLU A 58 -0.64 4.80 19.52
N ALA A 59 -0.95 5.93 20.16
CA ALA A 59 -2.18 6.67 19.90
C ALA A 59 -2.24 7.19 18.45
N GLU A 60 -1.15 7.77 17.92
CA GLU A 60 -1.09 8.22 16.52
C GLU A 60 -1.17 7.04 15.55
N PHE A 61 -0.49 5.93 15.85
CA PHE A 61 -0.60 4.69 15.07
C PHE A 61 -2.05 4.22 14.99
N ASN A 62 -2.75 4.13 16.13
CA ASN A 62 -4.12 3.63 16.17
C ASN A 62 -5.09 4.56 15.42
N ALA A 63 -4.92 5.87 15.56
CA ALA A 63 -5.72 6.86 14.84
C ALA A 63 -5.49 6.78 13.32
N ALA A 64 -4.23 6.71 12.88
CA ALA A 64 -3.88 6.58 11.47
C ALA A 64 -4.33 5.23 10.90
N MET A 65 -4.22 4.14 11.66
CA MET A 65 -4.70 2.81 11.26
C MET A 65 -6.21 2.83 11.03
N ALA A 66 -6.98 3.42 11.95
CA ALA A 66 -8.43 3.53 11.79
C ALA A 66 -8.82 4.35 10.54
N ALA A 67 -8.11 5.45 10.26
CA ALA A 67 -8.31 6.24 9.05
C ALA A 67 -7.96 5.44 7.78
N MET A 68 -6.78 4.81 7.76
CA MET A 68 -6.30 4.00 6.64
C MET A 68 -7.25 2.87 6.28
N GLN A 69 -7.81 2.18 7.28
CA GLN A 69 -8.74 1.07 7.06
C GLN A 69 -9.99 1.47 6.26
N SER A 70 -10.43 2.73 6.36
CA SER A 70 -11.57 3.22 5.59
C SER A 70 -11.24 3.45 4.11
N ASP A 71 -9.97 3.64 3.78
CA ASP A 71 -9.49 3.87 2.42
C ASP A 71 -9.06 2.57 1.71
N ILE A 72 -8.91 1.47 2.45
CA ILE A 72 -8.53 0.17 1.89
C ILE A 72 -9.75 -0.43 1.17
N PRO A 73 -9.69 -0.64 -0.16
CA PRO A 73 -10.76 -1.28 -0.89
C PRO A 73 -10.72 -2.80 -0.73
N SER A 74 -11.78 -3.47 -1.15
CA SER A 74 -11.72 -4.91 -1.43
C SER A 74 -10.72 -5.17 -2.56
N ILE A 75 -9.91 -6.22 -2.43
CA ILE A 75 -8.87 -6.55 -3.40
C ILE A 75 -9.33 -7.71 -4.29
N ALA A 76 -9.19 -7.56 -5.61
CA ALA A 76 -9.62 -8.56 -6.58
C ALA A 76 -8.79 -9.85 -6.50
N GLU A 77 -9.47 -10.98 -6.65
CA GLU A 77 -8.85 -12.31 -6.69
C GLU A 77 -8.50 -12.72 -8.12
N ARG A 78 -7.24 -12.49 -8.51
CA ARG A 78 -6.72 -12.79 -9.86
C ARG A 78 -5.88 -14.06 -9.95
N GLY A 79 -5.41 -14.56 -8.82
CA GLY A 79 -4.74 -15.83 -8.73
C GLY A 79 -5.75 -16.97 -8.69
N ALA A 80 -5.38 -18.13 -9.24
CA ALA A 80 -6.22 -19.32 -9.23
C ALA A 80 -5.44 -20.53 -8.73
N ILE A 81 -6.04 -21.30 -7.81
CA ILE A 81 -5.52 -22.59 -7.39
C ILE A 81 -6.12 -23.64 -8.32
N VAL A 82 -5.27 -24.32 -9.08
CA VAL A 82 -5.67 -25.40 -10.00
C VAL A 82 -5.11 -26.72 -9.48
N VAL A 83 -5.98 -27.71 -9.28
CA VAL A 83 -5.60 -29.06 -8.84
C VAL A 83 -6.13 -30.05 -9.86
N ASN A 84 -5.25 -30.89 -10.43
CA ASN A 84 -5.58 -31.85 -11.48
C ASN A 84 -6.30 -31.23 -12.69
N GLY A 85 -5.92 -30.02 -13.09
CA GLY A 85 -6.52 -29.28 -14.21
C GLY A 85 -7.87 -28.64 -13.89
N GLN A 86 -8.39 -28.74 -12.66
CA GLN A 86 -9.63 -28.11 -12.24
C GLN A 86 -9.37 -26.92 -11.30
N LYS A 87 -10.00 -25.78 -11.58
CA LYS A 87 -9.96 -24.60 -10.71
C LYS A 87 -10.66 -24.91 -9.39
N ARG A 88 -9.97 -24.69 -8.28
CA ARG A 88 -10.47 -24.96 -6.91
C ARG A 88 -10.94 -23.70 -6.20
N SER A 89 -10.17 -22.62 -6.31
CA SER A 89 -10.46 -21.34 -5.66
C SER A 89 -9.66 -20.25 -6.34
N ASP A 90 -10.18 -19.03 -6.29
CA ASP A 90 -9.43 -17.82 -6.62
C ASP A 90 -8.77 -17.25 -5.35
N TYR A 91 -7.81 -16.35 -5.54
CA TYR A 91 -7.14 -15.62 -4.47
C TYR A 91 -6.51 -14.31 -4.98
N ALA A 92 -6.36 -13.31 -4.10
CA ALA A 92 -5.55 -12.13 -4.42
C ALA A 92 -4.07 -12.47 -4.30
N THR A 93 -3.28 -12.14 -5.33
CA THR A 93 -1.83 -12.34 -5.31
C THR A 93 -1.16 -11.36 -4.34
N PHE A 94 0.06 -11.66 -3.90
CA PHE A 94 0.78 -10.73 -3.03
C PHE A 94 1.08 -9.41 -3.77
N GLU A 95 1.39 -9.51 -5.06
CA GLU A 95 1.69 -8.40 -5.95
C GLU A 95 0.48 -7.48 -6.11
N ASP A 96 -0.71 -8.04 -6.38
CA ASP A 96 -1.96 -7.27 -6.46
C ASP A 96 -2.27 -6.57 -5.14
N ILE A 97 -2.14 -7.28 -4.01
CA ILE A 97 -2.34 -6.70 -2.68
C ILE A 97 -1.36 -5.55 -2.44
N ASN A 98 -0.09 -5.77 -2.72
CA ASN A 98 0.96 -4.79 -2.46
C ASN A 98 0.82 -3.55 -3.36
N ASP A 99 0.42 -3.73 -4.63
CA ASP A 99 0.19 -2.62 -5.56
C ASP A 99 -0.96 -1.71 -5.11
N VAL A 100 -2.04 -2.27 -4.56
CA VAL A 100 -3.17 -1.51 -4.02
C VAL A 100 -2.81 -0.82 -2.71
N ILE A 101 -2.19 -1.56 -1.79
CA ILE A 101 -2.05 -1.12 -0.40
C ILE A 101 -0.88 -0.17 -0.18
N LYS A 102 0.23 -0.35 -0.91
CA LYS A 102 1.43 0.48 -0.73
C LYS A 102 1.19 1.99 -0.83
N PRO A 103 0.49 2.53 -1.85
CA PRO A 103 0.21 3.97 -1.91
C PRO A 103 -0.73 4.45 -0.78
N ILE A 104 -1.68 3.62 -0.36
CA ILE A 104 -2.60 3.93 0.74
C ILE A 104 -1.82 4.01 2.06
N MET A 105 -0.99 3.01 2.37
CA MET A 105 -0.13 3.04 3.56
C MET A 105 0.76 4.29 3.58
N GLN A 106 1.38 4.64 2.45
CA GLN A 106 2.24 5.81 2.37
C GLN A 106 1.50 7.11 2.71
N THR A 107 0.24 7.25 2.26
CA THR A 107 -0.61 8.41 2.54
C THR A 107 -0.86 8.57 4.04
N HIS A 108 -1.05 7.46 4.74
CA HIS A 108 -1.30 7.42 6.18
C HIS A 108 -0.04 7.30 7.04
N GLY A 109 1.15 7.37 6.44
CA GLY A 109 2.42 7.32 7.17
C GLY A 109 2.85 5.92 7.63
N PHE A 110 2.32 4.87 7.01
CA PHE A 110 2.68 3.48 7.28
C PHE A 110 3.69 2.92 6.26
N ALA A 111 4.49 1.96 6.73
CA ALA A 111 5.34 1.12 5.90
C ALA A 111 5.34 -0.31 6.44
N ILE A 112 5.46 -1.31 5.55
CA ILE A 112 5.56 -2.71 5.93
C ILE A 112 6.91 -3.29 5.50
N THR A 113 7.50 -4.12 6.35
CA THR A 113 8.66 -4.94 6.02
C THR A 113 8.41 -6.40 6.35
N PHE A 114 9.20 -7.29 5.74
CA PHE A 114 9.07 -8.73 5.94
C PHE A 114 10.41 -9.33 6.34
N LYS A 115 10.42 -10.07 7.44
CA LYS A 115 11.54 -10.92 7.85
C LYS A 115 11.21 -12.37 7.49
N VAL A 116 12.14 -13.06 6.84
CA VAL A 116 11.97 -14.45 6.40
C VAL A 116 13.11 -15.29 6.94
N GLU A 117 12.78 -16.35 7.65
CA GLU A 117 13.75 -17.22 8.35
C GLU A 117 13.45 -18.69 8.05
N ASN A 118 14.47 -19.44 7.62
CA ASN A 118 14.37 -20.89 7.53
C ASN A 118 14.55 -21.48 8.93
N VAL A 119 13.59 -22.29 9.37
CA VAL A 119 13.61 -22.97 10.67
C VAL A 119 13.42 -24.48 10.45
N ALA A 120 13.74 -25.29 11.45
CA ALA A 120 13.66 -26.76 11.31
C ALA A 120 12.27 -27.25 10.88
N ALA A 121 11.21 -26.56 11.30
CA ALA A 121 9.82 -26.89 10.98
C ALA A 121 9.31 -26.30 9.64
N GLY A 122 10.13 -25.53 8.91
CA GLY A 122 9.74 -24.90 7.64
C GLY A 122 10.27 -23.47 7.49
N LEU A 123 9.41 -22.55 7.07
CA LEU A 123 9.70 -21.16 6.81
C LEU A 123 8.87 -20.26 7.72
N SER A 124 9.54 -19.45 8.53
CA SER A 124 8.90 -18.41 9.34
C SER A 124 8.91 -17.09 8.56
N VAL A 125 7.74 -16.48 8.39
CA VAL A 125 7.57 -15.17 7.75
C VAL A 125 6.94 -14.22 8.75
N THR A 126 7.59 -13.10 9.02
CA THR A 126 7.09 -12.05 9.91
C THR A 126 6.83 -10.78 9.13
N GLY A 127 5.61 -10.29 9.15
CA GLY A 127 5.26 -8.95 8.70
C GLY A 127 5.45 -7.96 9.84
N ILE A 128 6.04 -6.80 9.56
CA ILE A 128 6.27 -5.73 10.53
C ILE A 128 5.70 -4.45 9.93
N LEU A 129 4.59 -3.98 10.47
CA LEU A 129 3.93 -2.72 10.10
C LEU A 129 4.46 -1.61 11.02
N MET A 130 4.97 -0.54 10.44
CA MET A 130 5.58 0.58 11.15
C MET A 130 4.84 1.87 10.78
N HIS A 131 4.70 2.76 11.75
CA HIS A 131 4.15 4.10 11.54
C HIS A 131 5.23 5.17 11.74
N ARG A 132 5.11 6.29 11.04
CA ARG A 132 6.05 7.43 11.14
C ARG A 132 6.24 7.97 12.56
N ALA A 133 5.25 7.78 13.44
CA ALA A 133 5.32 8.19 14.85
C ALA A 133 6.23 7.30 15.71
N GLY A 134 6.69 6.17 15.18
CA GLY A 134 7.67 5.29 15.86
C GLY A 134 7.08 4.01 16.45
N HIS A 135 5.75 3.85 16.46
CA HIS A 135 5.11 2.58 16.85
C HIS A 135 5.17 1.54 15.73
N ARG A 136 5.20 0.26 16.11
CA ARG A 136 5.18 -0.86 15.17
C ARG A 136 4.40 -2.03 15.71
N GLU A 137 3.76 -2.77 14.82
CA GLU A 137 3.08 -4.04 15.10
C GLU A 137 3.65 -5.14 14.20
N SER A 138 3.61 -6.39 14.69
CA SER A 138 4.10 -7.51 13.89
C SER A 138 3.24 -8.76 14.03
N THR A 139 3.30 -9.60 13.02
CA THR A 139 2.64 -10.91 13.01
C THR A 139 3.53 -11.89 12.27
N THR A 140 3.66 -13.09 12.82
CA THR A 140 4.51 -14.16 12.30
C THR A 140 3.65 -15.36 11.90
N MET A 141 3.98 -15.96 10.77
CA MET A 141 3.38 -17.20 10.28
C MET A 141 4.48 -18.21 9.98
N LEU A 142 4.31 -19.44 10.49
CA LEU A 142 5.15 -20.58 10.18
C LEU A 142 4.47 -21.43 9.10
N LEU A 143 5.19 -21.70 8.01
CA LEU A 143 4.71 -22.45 6.86
C LEU A 143 5.63 -23.62 6.54
N PRO A 144 5.12 -24.78 6.12
CA PRO A 144 5.95 -25.79 5.47
C PRO A 144 6.47 -25.24 4.12
N LEU A 145 7.55 -25.84 3.61
CA LEU A 145 7.98 -25.55 2.24
C LEU A 145 7.00 -26.16 1.23
N ASP A 146 6.57 -25.36 0.27
CA ASP A 146 5.66 -25.76 -0.79
C ASP A 146 6.36 -26.62 -1.84
N THR A 147 6.25 -27.94 -1.67
CA THR A 147 6.78 -28.95 -2.58
C THR A 147 5.80 -29.39 -3.68
N SER A 148 4.68 -28.67 -3.85
CA SER A 148 3.68 -29.00 -4.88
C SER A 148 4.23 -28.82 -6.31
N GLY A 149 3.63 -29.51 -7.28
CA GLY A 149 3.86 -29.26 -8.71
C GLY A 149 5.29 -29.52 -9.21
N SER A 150 5.98 -30.50 -8.62
CA SER A 150 7.37 -30.85 -8.99
C SER A 150 8.38 -29.69 -8.84
N LYS A 151 8.12 -28.75 -7.91
CA LYS A 151 9.01 -27.62 -7.62
C LYS A 151 10.36 -28.10 -7.07
N ASN A 152 11.43 -27.44 -7.50
CA ASN A 152 12.74 -27.60 -6.86
C ASN A 152 12.78 -26.89 -5.49
N ALA A 153 13.81 -27.15 -4.69
CA ALA A 153 13.92 -26.61 -3.33
C ALA A 153 13.89 -25.06 -3.28
N VAL A 154 14.50 -24.38 -4.26
CA VAL A 154 14.51 -22.90 -4.31
C VAL A 154 13.12 -22.36 -4.65
N GLN A 155 12.43 -22.99 -5.60
CA GLN A 155 11.05 -22.65 -5.96
C GLN A 155 10.09 -22.89 -4.79
N ALA A 156 10.29 -23.95 -4.00
CA ALA A 156 9.50 -24.24 -2.82
C ALA A 156 9.62 -23.14 -1.76
N VAL A 157 10.85 -22.67 -1.49
CA VAL A 157 11.10 -21.53 -0.59
C VAL A 157 10.47 -20.25 -1.12
N GLY A 158 10.63 -19.95 -2.41
CA GLY A 158 10.04 -18.77 -3.04
C GLY A 158 8.51 -18.75 -2.93
N SER A 159 7.86 -19.86 -3.28
CA SER A 159 6.40 -20.03 -3.19
C SER A 159 5.89 -19.83 -1.76
N SER A 160 6.54 -20.46 -0.79
CA SER A 160 6.18 -20.34 0.64
C SER A 160 6.40 -18.93 1.18
N THR A 161 7.45 -18.25 0.72
CA THR A 161 7.75 -16.87 1.09
C THR A 161 6.66 -15.92 0.61
N SER A 162 6.30 -15.98 -0.68
CA SER A 162 5.22 -15.14 -1.24
C SER A 162 3.88 -15.42 -0.57
N TYR A 163 3.60 -16.70 -0.28
CA TYR A 163 2.40 -17.09 0.46
C TYR A 163 2.38 -16.48 1.86
N GLY A 164 3.48 -16.62 2.62
CA GLY A 164 3.57 -16.07 3.97
C GLY A 164 3.45 -14.55 4.02
N LYS A 165 4.13 -13.84 3.10
CA LYS A 165 4.06 -12.37 3.01
C LYS A 165 2.62 -11.88 2.81
N ARG A 166 1.89 -12.54 1.90
CA ARG A 166 0.47 -12.24 1.68
C ARG A 166 -0.31 -12.39 2.99
N TYR A 167 -0.22 -13.54 3.65
CA TYR A 167 -1.04 -13.80 4.83
C TYR A 167 -0.74 -12.87 6.01
N VAL A 168 0.54 -12.63 6.31
CA VAL A 168 0.89 -11.72 7.42
C VAL A 168 0.51 -10.27 7.11
N MET A 169 0.62 -9.84 5.85
CA MET A 169 0.15 -8.52 5.42
C MET A 169 -1.37 -8.40 5.50
N SER A 170 -2.10 -9.41 5.00
CA SER A 170 -3.56 -9.48 5.11
C SER A 170 -4.03 -9.48 6.55
N ALA A 171 -3.34 -10.19 7.45
CA ALA A 171 -3.67 -10.23 8.86
C ALA A 171 -3.42 -8.87 9.56
N LEU A 172 -2.26 -8.24 9.32
CA LEU A 172 -1.92 -6.94 9.92
C LEU A 172 -2.89 -5.83 9.51
N LEU A 173 -3.36 -5.88 8.27
CA LEU A 173 -4.18 -4.83 7.68
C LEU A 173 -5.66 -5.21 7.56
N ASN A 174 -6.06 -6.37 8.08
CA ASN A 174 -7.43 -6.88 8.01
C ASN A 174 -8.04 -6.83 6.59
N LEU A 175 -7.26 -7.28 5.60
CA LEU A 175 -7.63 -7.16 4.18
C LEU A 175 -8.77 -8.12 3.82
N THR A 176 -9.72 -7.63 3.02
CA THR A 176 -10.76 -8.46 2.40
C THR A 176 -10.47 -8.66 0.91
N THR A 177 -10.57 -9.89 0.43
CA THR A 177 -10.46 -10.24 -0.99
C THR A 177 -11.80 -10.72 -1.51
N ARG A 178 -12.10 -10.45 -2.78
CA ARG A 178 -13.33 -10.91 -3.46
C ARG A 178 -13.03 -11.31 -4.90
N GLY A 179 -13.76 -12.30 -5.39
CA GLY A 179 -13.79 -12.64 -6.82
C GLY A 179 -14.28 -11.48 -7.68
N GLU A 180 -13.95 -11.50 -8.97
CA GLU A 180 -14.32 -10.44 -9.92
C GLU A 180 -15.83 -10.41 -10.29
N ASP A 181 -16.68 -11.22 -9.64
CA ASP A 181 -18.10 -11.42 -10.00
C ASP A 181 -19.05 -10.41 -9.30
N ASP A 182 -19.24 -9.25 -9.96
CA ASP A 182 -20.49 -8.64 -10.43
C ASP A 182 -21.76 -8.49 -9.55
N ASP A 183 -21.66 -8.27 -8.23
CA ASP A 183 -22.79 -7.74 -7.44
C ASP A 183 -22.48 -6.38 -6.77
N GLY A 184 -22.58 -5.32 -7.59
CA GLY A 184 -23.10 -4.03 -7.15
C GLY A 184 -22.27 -3.15 -6.22
N HIS A 185 -20.97 -3.43 -6.04
CA HIS A 185 -20.05 -2.49 -5.39
C HIS A 185 -19.04 -1.99 -6.41
N ALA A 186 -18.76 -0.68 -6.36
CA ALA A 186 -17.92 0.07 -7.30
C ALA A 186 -16.75 -0.76 -7.84
N ALA A 187 -16.56 -0.73 -9.16
CA ALA A 187 -15.47 -1.41 -9.87
C ALA A 187 -14.18 -1.34 -9.05
N VAL A 188 -13.69 -2.52 -8.64
CA VAL A 188 -12.45 -2.64 -7.86
C VAL A 188 -11.37 -1.87 -8.61
N PRO A 189 -10.63 -0.94 -7.97
CA PRO A 189 -9.60 -0.18 -8.65
C PRO A 189 -8.59 -1.14 -9.30
N THR A 190 -8.59 -1.21 -10.61
CA THR A 190 -7.62 -1.99 -11.37
C THR A 190 -6.31 -1.22 -11.36
N ALA A 191 -5.24 -1.83 -10.84
CA ALA A 191 -3.90 -1.24 -10.94
C ALA A 191 -3.58 -0.96 -12.42
N THR A 192 -3.42 0.31 -12.76
CA THR A 192 -3.11 0.75 -14.12
C THR A 192 -1.63 0.60 -14.41
N VAL A 193 -1.30 0.62 -15.71
CA VAL A 193 0.07 0.55 -16.20
C VAL A 193 0.94 1.66 -15.62
N THR A 194 2.23 1.36 -15.41
CA THR A 194 3.20 2.37 -14.97
C THR A 194 3.37 3.47 -16.03
N THR A 195 3.89 4.64 -15.65
CA THR A 195 4.16 5.74 -16.61
C THR A 195 5.06 5.32 -17.77
N ILE A 196 6.00 4.39 -17.55
CA ILE A 196 6.88 3.87 -18.60
C ILE A 196 6.09 2.99 -19.57
N GLN A 197 5.25 2.10 -19.03
CA GLN A 197 4.38 1.23 -19.83
C GLN A 197 3.33 2.03 -20.62
N ALA A 198 2.73 3.06 -20.02
CA ALA A 198 1.83 3.97 -20.71
C ALA A 198 2.52 4.66 -21.90
N LYS A 199 3.77 5.11 -21.74
CA LYS A 199 4.58 5.68 -22.84
C LYS A 199 4.87 4.66 -23.94
N GLN A 200 5.11 3.39 -23.60
CA GLN A 200 5.31 2.33 -24.59
C GLN A 200 4.05 2.09 -25.42
N ILE A 201 2.88 2.05 -24.75
CA ILE A 201 1.59 1.94 -25.43
C ILE A 201 1.36 3.15 -26.34
N GLN A 202 1.63 4.36 -25.85
CA GLN A 202 1.47 5.58 -26.64
C GLN A 202 2.32 5.58 -27.91
N ALA A 203 3.59 5.19 -27.80
CA ALA A 203 4.50 5.15 -28.96
C ALA A 203 4.06 4.16 -30.05
N LEU A 204 3.36 3.07 -29.69
CA LEU A 204 2.77 2.15 -30.67
C LEU A 204 1.44 2.66 -31.20
N LEU A 205 0.63 3.28 -30.35
CA LEU A 205 -0.66 3.87 -30.72
C LEU A 205 -0.49 4.98 -31.76
N ASP A 206 0.57 5.78 -31.65
CA ASP A 206 0.91 6.85 -32.60
C ASP A 206 1.26 6.31 -34.00
N LYS A 207 1.69 5.05 -34.10
CA LYS A 207 1.99 4.36 -35.38
C LYS A 207 0.77 3.64 -35.97
N CYS A 208 -0.33 3.55 -35.21
CA CYS A 208 -1.54 2.88 -35.67
C CYS A 208 -2.43 3.82 -36.48
N SER A 209 -3.34 3.26 -37.29
CA SER A 209 -4.33 4.06 -38.02
C SER A 209 -5.30 4.81 -37.08
N ALA A 210 -5.89 5.91 -37.56
CA ALA A 210 -6.89 6.68 -36.81
C ALA A 210 -8.08 5.82 -36.33
N LYS A 211 -8.44 4.77 -37.08
CA LYS A 211 -9.47 3.80 -36.69
C LYS A 211 -9.06 2.98 -35.46
N ALA A 212 -7.81 2.53 -35.41
CA ALA A 212 -7.28 1.79 -34.26
C ALA A 212 -7.11 2.70 -33.04
N GLN A 213 -6.71 3.97 -33.24
CA GLN A 213 -6.65 4.97 -32.17
C GLN A 213 -8.04 5.23 -31.56
N GLY A 214 -9.08 5.39 -32.39
CA GLY A 214 -10.45 5.55 -31.92
C GLY A 214 -11.00 4.32 -31.20
N ALA A 215 -10.69 3.11 -31.69
CA ALA A 215 -11.06 1.86 -31.02
C ALA A 215 -10.37 1.70 -29.66
N PHE A 216 -9.10 2.09 -29.56
CA PHE A 216 -8.36 2.10 -28.31
C PHE A 216 -8.99 3.08 -27.29
N ALA A 217 -9.27 4.31 -27.71
CA ALA A 217 -9.88 5.32 -26.84
C ALA A 217 -11.28 4.91 -26.35
N GLY A 218 -12.05 4.22 -27.19
CA GLY A 218 -13.38 3.71 -26.80
C GLY A 218 -13.35 2.56 -25.80
N LEU A 219 -12.27 1.76 -25.77
CA LEU A 219 -12.12 0.61 -24.87
C LEU A 219 -11.40 0.94 -23.57
N TYR A 220 -10.37 1.78 -23.65
CA TYR A 220 -9.45 2.02 -22.53
C TYR A 220 -9.40 3.48 -22.10
N GLY A 221 -10.01 4.42 -22.82
CA GLY A 221 -9.89 5.85 -22.53
C GLY A 221 -8.50 6.37 -22.91
N THR A 222 -7.60 6.55 -21.94
CA THR A 222 -6.22 6.99 -22.18
C THR A 222 -5.21 5.86 -22.00
N THR A 223 -3.98 6.06 -22.49
CA THR A 223 -2.89 5.08 -22.32
C THR A 223 -2.49 4.84 -20.87
N ALA A 224 -2.83 5.77 -19.96
CA ALA A 224 -2.59 5.64 -18.52
C ALA A 224 -3.67 4.82 -17.80
N ASP A 225 -4.83 4.62 -18.43
CA ASP A 225 -5.98 3.92 -17.83
C ASP A 225 -5.97 2.42 -18.16
N VAL A 226 -5.04 1.96 -19.01
CA VAL A 226 -4.87 0.54 -19.33
C VAL A 226 -4.49 -0.23 -18.06
N SER A 227 -5.18 -1.33 -17.81
CA SER A 227 -4.88 -2.21 -16.68
C SER A 227 -3.52 -2.90 -16.87
N LYS A 228 -2.77 -3.16 -15.79
CA LYS A 228 -1.52 -3.95 -15.89
C LYS A 228 -1.74 -5.32 -16.51
N ALA A 229 -2.89 -5.96 -16.25
CA ALA A 229 -3.21 -7.28 -16.78
C ALA A 229 -3.38 -7.27 -18.30
N ASP A 230 -3.89 -6.16 -18.86
CA ASP A 230 -4.09 -6.00 -20.29
C ASP A 230 -2.86 -5.48 -21.02
N PHE A 231 -1.78 -5.10 -20.32
CA PHE A 231 -0.59 -4.48 -20.93
C PHE A 231 -0.03 -5.30 -22.10
N ASP A 232 0.29 -6.57 -21.89
CA ASP A 232 0.90 -7.42 -22.93
C ASP A 232 -0.06 -7.66 -24.10
N LYS A 233 -1.36 -7.80 -23.81
CA LYS A 233 -2.41 -7.99 -24.81
C LYS A 233 -2.55 -6.74 -25.69
N VAL A 234 -2.63 -5.56 -25.07
CA VAL A 234 -2.72 -4.27 -25.75
C VAL A 234 -1.48 -4.02 -26.58
N LEU A 235 -0.29 -4.29 -26.03
CA LEU A 235 0.98 -4.14 -26.75
C LEU A 235 1.01 -5.02 -28.01
N GLY A 236 0.60 -6.29 -27.89
CA GLY A 236 0.51 -7.22 -29.01
C GLY A 236 -0.51 -6.81 -30.08
N GLN A 237 -1.67 -6.28 -29.67
CA GLN A 237 -2.70 -5.78 -30.60
C GLN A 237 -2.23 -4.52 -31.35
N LEU A 238 -1.64 -3.56 -30.64
CA LEU A 238 -1.13 -2.33 -31.25
C LEU A 238 0.07 -2.59 -32.16
N THR A 239 0.95 -3.53 -31.81
CA THR A 239 2.08 -3.91 -32.68
C THR A 239 1.58 -4.46 -34.02
N LYS A 240 0.63 -5.41 -34.00
CA LYS A 240 0.01 -5.93 -35.23
C LYS A 240 -0.72 -4.85 -36.02
N SER A 241 -1.39 -3.93 -35.32
CA SER A 241 -2.09 -2.84 -35.98
C SER A 241 -1.15 -1.79 -36.59
N ALA A 242 0.02 -1.56 -35.99
CA ALA A 242 1.07 -0.69 -36.52
C ALA A 242 1.73 -1.31 -37.75
N GLU A 243 2.10 -2.60 -37.68
CA GLU A 243 2.65 -3.35 -38.83
C GLU A 243 1.69 -3.34 -40.02
N LYS A 244 0.39 -3.52 -39.76
CA LYS A 244 -0.64 -3.45 -40.81
C LYS A 244 -0.76 -2.03 -41.40
N ALA A 245 -0.72 -0.99 -40.57
CA ALA A 245 -0.78 0.39 -41.05
C ALA A 245 0.46 0.79 -41.86
N GLU A 246 1.64 0.27 -41.51
CA GLU A 246 2.87 0.44 -42.28
C GLU A 246 2.80 -0.28 -43.63
N ALA A 247 2.28 -1.51 -43.67
CA ALA A 247 2.09 -2.27 -44.92
C ALA A 247 1.07 -1.61 -45.86
N ASP A 248 -0.07 -1.15 -45.32
CA ASP A 248 -1.11 -0.47 -46.11
C ASP A 248 -0.61 0.87 -46.69
N ASN A 249 0.32 1.57 -46.01
CA ASN A 249 0.97 2.78 -46.52
C ASN A 249 2.06 2.49 -47.56
N ALA A 250 2.71 1.32 -47.52
CA ALA A 250 3.73 0.91 -48.49
C ALA A 250 3.15 0.45 -49.83
N ASP A 251 1.94 -0.12 -49.83
CA ASP A 251 1.20 -0.53 -51.05
C ASP A 251 0.48 0.65 -51.74
N HIS A 252 0.57 1.88 -51.20
CA HIS A 252 -0.06 3.09 -51.76
C HIS A 252 0.96 4.17 -52.18
N GLN A 253 2.26 3.83 -52.25
CA GLN A 253 3.32 4.62 -52.90
C GLN A 253 3.70 4.00 -54.25
#